data_AF-A0A9D8F4H1-F1
#
_entry.id   AF-A0A9D8F4H1-F1
#
_cell.length_a   1.000
_cell.length_b   1.000
_cell.length_c   1.000
_cell.angle_alpha   90.00
_cell.angle_beta   90.00
_cell.angle_gamma   90.00
#
_symmetry.space_group_name_H-M   'P 1'
#
loop_
_entity.id
_entity.type
_entity.pdbx_description
1 polymer ?
#
loop_
_entity_poly.entity_id
_entity_poly.type
_entity_poly.pdbx_seq_one_letter_code
_entity_poly.pdbx_strand_id
1 'polypeptide(L)'
;MDLLVNGVPPCVVFEDEHLLVVHKPPGLNTHKPDPFAGDGLYDWLRDREPRWAGLSILHRLDKETSGLIVFGKTRVANVSLSAQFESRAIKKTYHGLTRQKPRSPQFSVRTRLTRDGARYRSAETGNLAVTHFSLSGPHALGWLVEVRPETGRTHQIRAHAAEHAIPLLGDKLYGGAPFPRLCLHATRLEFLHPVSGEHLQFDAKADFESPGWSLLRQAILDPRETDAFRLLHGEPIRHDSPLPPAPTNPDIERYGHWLLALGEQDPGEHELNALQQIQTQTATRGVYFKKLDRKLRTSRPEAHSTRLVLGEPADAPVIRENGLSFSVSFQEGYSVGLFLDQRDNRRRLARNWIAADFPVWHSEHREPQVLNTFAYTCAFSVAAASAGAVTTSLDLSKKYLDWGRKNFELNRLDSARHDFVFGDTFDWLRRWTRKQRKFHVILLDPPTFSQSRQSGVFRVASDFHRLVDSALPLLAPGGVMLASTNSASLRPDEFLAQIRAPIERARRKILRSHYVPQPIDFPISQSRPAYLKTCWLQIEG
;
A
#
# COMPACT_ATOMS: atom_id res chain seq x y z
N MET A 1 13.12 24.14 -11.58
CA MET A 1 12.29 22.91 -11.59
C MET A 1 13.23 21.78 -11.98
N ASP A 2 14.03 21.33 -11.00
CA ASP A 2 14.88 20.13 -11.04
C ASP A 2 15.55 20.04 -9.67
N LEU A 3 15.02 19.15 -8.83
CA LEU A 3 15.61 18.59 -7.61
C LEU A 3 14.59 17.57 -7.09
N LEU A 4 14.37 16.48 -7.85
CA LEU A 4 13.78 15.28 -7.26
C LEU A 4 14.82 14.71 -6.29
N VAL A 5 14.76 15.19 -5.05
CA VAL A 5 15.51 14.66 -3.93
C VAL A 5 15.23 13.16 -3.86
N ASN A 6 16.29 12.34 -3.93
CA ASN A 6 16.18 10.90 -3.78
C ASN A 6 15.35 10.56 -2.54
N GLY A 7 14.31 9.74 -2.69
CA GLY A 7 13.43 9.31 -1.60
C GLY A 7 12.09 10.02 -1.46
N VAL A 8 11.82 11.09 -2.22
CA VAL A 8 10.48 11.72 -2.24
C VAL A 8 9.54 10.92 -3.15
N PRO A 9 8.33 10.51 -2.70
CA PRO A 9 7.39 9.81 -3.54
C PRO A 9 6.93 10.65 -4.75
N PRO A 10 6.65 10.03 -5.91
CA PRO A 10 6.26 10.75 -7.12
C PRO A 10 4.98 11.59 -6.99
N CYS A 11 4.10 11.30 -6.03
CA CYS A 11 2.90 12.08 -5.79
C CYS A 11 3.14 13.45 -5.15
N VAL A 12 4.33 13.74 -4.62
CA VAL A 12 4.64 15.05 -4.03
C VAL A 12 4.84 16.07 -5.14
N VAL A 13 4.00 17.11 -5.13
CA VAL A 13 4.04 18.21 -6.12
C VAL A 13 4.88 19.37 -5.61
N PHE A 14 4.74 19.69 -4.32
CA PHE A 14 5.47 20.78 -3.68
C PHE A 14 5.61 20.50 -2.19
N GLU A 15 6.75 20.89 -1.64
CA GLU A 15 7.03 20.83 -0.21
C GLU A 15 7.89 22.02 0.20
N ASP A 16 7.51 22.70 1.27
CA ASP A 16 8.36 23.63 2.00
C ASP A 16 8.32 23.31 3.50
N GLU A 17 8.75 24.23 4.36
CA GLU A 17 8.70 24.07 5.82
C GLU A 17 7.25 23.92 6.35
N HIS A 18 6.30 24.62 5.74
CA HIS A 18 4.97 24.87 6.29
C HIS A 18 3.88 23.99 5.70
N LEU A 19 4.01 23.56 4.45
CA LEU A 19 2.97 22.81 3.74
C LEU A 19 3.52 21.74 2.79
N LEU A 20 2.65 20.80 2.45
CA LEU A 20 2.90 19.72 1.51
C LEU A 20 1.72 19.64 0.54
N VAL A 21 1.98 19.84 -0.75
CA VAL A 21 0.99 19.63 -1.82
C VAL A 21 1.29 18.32 -2.51
N VAL A 22 0.29 17.47 -2.62
CA VAL A 22 0.42 16.17 -3.28
C VAL A 22 -0.71 15.93 -4.29
N HIS A 23 -0.41 15.10 -5.27
CA HIS A 23 -1.34 14.61 -6.26
C HIS A 23 -1.88 13.24 -5.82
N LYS A 24 -3.13 13.20 -5.32
CA LYS A 24 -3.77 11.95 -4.90
C LYS A 24 -4.19 11.13 -6.12
N PRO A 25 -3.78 9.85 -6.25
CA PRO A 25 -4.29 8.95 -7.28
C PRO A 25 -5.78 8.58 -7.02
N PRO A 26 -6.52 8.11 -8.04
CA PRO A 26 -7.84 7.51 -7.81
C PRO A 26 -7.74 6.22 -6.99
N GLY A 27 -8.86 5.82 -6.37
CA GLY A 27 -8.97 4.57 -5.64
C GLY A 27 -8.34 4.56 -4.24
N LEU A 28 -7.60 5.62 -3.87
CA LEU A 28 -7.00 5.80 -2.55
C LEU A 28 -7.83 6.76 -1.69
N ASN A 29 -8.13 6.39 -0.44
CA ASN A 29 -8.78 7.31 0.50
C ASN A 29 -7.84 8.46 0.88
N THR A 30 -8.39 9.62 1.27
CA THR A 30 -7.55 10.69 1.83
C THR A 30 -6.96 10.27 3.17
N HIS A 31 -7.76 9.66 4.05
CA HIS A 31 -7.33 9.07 5.31
C HIS A 31 -8.01 7.72 5.51
N LYS A 32 -7.45 6.91 6.39
CA LYS A 32 -7.95 5.60 6.79
C LYS A 32 -9.37 5.73 7.39
N PRO A 33 -10.35 4.94 6.89
CA PRO A 33 -11.75 5.06 7.30
C PRO A 33 -12.07 4.37 8.63
N ASP A 34 -11.29 3.36 9.02
CA ASP A 34 -11.44 2.60 10.27
C ASP A 34 -10.07 2.04 10.71
N PRO A 35 -9.87 1.64 11.98
CA PRO A 35 -8.57 1.20 12.50
C PRO A 35 -7.92 -0.01 11.79
N PHE A 36 -8.70 -0.85 11.10
CA PHE A 36 -8.21 -2.07 10.44
C PHE A 36 -8.21 -1.97 8.91
N ALA A 37 -8.76 -0.90 8.34
CA ALA A 37 -8.66 -0.61 6.92
C ALA A 37 -7.22 -0.33 6.48
N GLY A 38 -7.01 -0.40 5.16
CA GLY A 38 -5.79 0.08 4.53
C GLY A 38 -5.61 1.58 4.73
N ASP A 39 -4.35 2.00 4.67
CA ASP A 39 -3.98 3.41 4.83
C ASP A 39 -4.59 4.28 3.74
N GLY A 40 -4.99 5.49 4.12
CA GLY A 40 -5.21 6.57 3.17
C GLY A 40 -3.89 7.24 2.80
N LEU A 41 -3.94 8.19 1.88
CA LEU A 41 -2.78 8.98 1.48
C LEU A 41 -2.12 9.68 2.69
N TYR A 42 -2.92 10.25 3.58
CA TYR A 42 -2.46 10.91 4.79
C TYR A 42 -1.64 9.98 5.69
N ASP A 43 -2.20 8.82 6.04
CA ASP A 43 -1.57 7.85 6.94
C ASP A 43 -0.28 7.32 6.31
N TRP A 44 -0.34 6.97 5.02
CA TRP A 44 0.80 6.49 4.25
C TRP A 44 1.94 7.52 4.14
N LEU A 45 1.63 8.80 3.95
CA LEU A 45 2.64 9.87 3.94
C LEU A 45 3.28 10.05 5.32
N ARG A 46 2.46 10.13 6.37
CA ARG A 46 2.94 10.36 7.74
C ARG A 46 3.93 9.29 8.20
N ASP A 47 3.69 8.05 7.81
CA ASP A 47 4.51 6.92 8.23
C ASP A 47 5.73 6.70 7.32
N ARG A 48 5.87 7.51 6.26
CA ARG A 48 7.00 7.42 5.32
C ARG A 48 8.20 8.27 5.66
N GLU A 49 8.03 9.43 6.28
CA GLU A 49 9.17 10.30 6.60
C GLU A 49 8.94 11.01 7.94
N PRO A 50 9.97 11.15 8.80
CA PRO A 50 9.84 11.86 10.07
C PRO A 50 9.29 13.28 9.94
N ARG A 51 9.71 14.01 8.89
CA ARG A 51 9.23 15.36 8.60
C ARG A 51 7.75 15.46 8.21
N TRP A 52 7.08 14.33 7.96
CA TRP A 52 5.65 14.23 7.66
C TRP A 52 4.84 13.68 8.84
N ALA A 53 5.48 13.35 9.97
CA ALA A 53 4.83 12.85 11.18
C ALA A 53 3.69 13.76 11.68
N GLY A 54 3.87 15.07 11.54
CA GLY A 54 2.94 16.11 12.03
C GLY A 54 1.95 16.65 10.99
N LEU A 55 1.77 15.99 9.84
CA LEU A 55 0.84 16.47 8.80
C LEU A 55 -0.59 16.66 9.37
N SER A 56 -1.29 17.66 8.85
CA SER A 56 -2.69 17.95 9.19
C SER A 56 -3.58 17.97 7.95
N ILE A 57 -4.74 17.31 8.05
CA ILE A 57 -5.74 17.23 6.96
C ILE A 57 -6.58 18.51 6.97
N LEU A 58 -6.45 19.32 5.91
CA LEU A 58 -7.18 20.58 5.76
C LEU A 58 -8.42 20.46 4.89
N HIS A 59 -8.38 19.53 3.92
CA HIS A 59 -9.50 19.16 3.06
C HIS A 59 -9.34 17.73 2.58
N ARG A 60 -10.36 17.18 1.91
CA ARG A 60 -10.36 15.79 1.47
C ARG A 60 -10.91 15.67 0.06
N LEU A 61 -10.38 14.71 -0.67
CA LEU A 61 -10.99 14.17 -1.89
C LEU A 61 -11.62 12.81 -1.59
N ASP A 62 -12.75 12.54 -2.25
CA ASP A 62 -13.37 11.21 -2.22
C ASP A 62 -12.39 10.15 -2.75
N LYS A 63 -12.58 8.88 -2.35
CA LYS A 63 -11.70 7.75 -2.72
C LYS A 63 -11.39 7.71 -4.22
N GLU A 64 -12.43 7.79 -5.04
CA GLU A 64 -12.33 7.66 -6.51
C GLU A 64 -11.86 8.95 -7.20
N THR A 65 -11.96 10.10 -6.54
CA THR A 65 -11.55 11.40 -7.09
C THR A 65 -10.04 11.55 -6.99
N SER A 66 -9.37 11.86 -8.10
CA SER A 66 -7.92 12.15 -8.10
C SER A 66 -7.64 13.65 -8.03
N GLY A 67 -6.38 14.03 -7.86
CA GLY A 67 -5.92 15.41 -8.02
C GLY A 67 -5.30 16.00 -6.77
N LEU A 68 -5.16 17.33 -6.77
CA LEU A 68 -4.39 18.07 -5.78
C LEU A 68 -5.05 18.09 -4.40
N ILE A 69 -4.24 17.85 -3.37
CA ILE A 69 -4.57 18.04 -1.96
C ILE A 69 -3.41 18.75 -1.27
N VAL A 70 -3.71 19.57 -0.25
CA VAL A 70 -2.70 20.28 0.55
C VAL A 70 -2.84 19.83 2.00
N PHE A 71 -1.70 19.55 2.61
CA PHE A 71 -1.54 19.26 4.03
C PHE A 71 -0.71 20.36 4.66
N GLY A 72 -1.07 20.77 5.88
CA GLY A 72 -0.21 21.64 6.67
C GLY A 72 0.80 20.82 7.47
N LYS A 73 2.03 21.32 7.57
CA LYS A 73 3.16 20.72 8.32
C LYS A 73 3.40 21.39 9.66
N THR A 74 2.97 22.64 9.83
CA THR A 74 3.20 23.46 11.02
C THR A 74 1.91 24.03 11.59
N ARG A 75 1.91 24.35 12.89
CA ARG A 75 0.76 24.97 13.56
C ARG A 75 0.31 26.27 12.89
N VAL A 76 1.26 27.13 12.51
CA VAL A 76 0.97 28.41 11.83
C VAL A 76 0.28 28.16 10.48
N ALA A 77 0.79 27.20 9.71
CA ALA A 77 0.16 26.80 8.44
C ALA A 77 -1.25 26.27 8.63
N ASN A 78 -1.45 25.42 9.65
CA ASN A 78 -2.75 24.83 9.92
C ASN A 78 -3.80 25.90 10.23
N VAL A 79 -3.46 26.88 11.07
CA VAL A 79 -4.38 27.98 11.44
C VAL A 79 -4.74 28.81 10.21
N SER A 80 -3.74 29.27 9.45
CA SER A 80 -3.95 30.12 8.28
C SER A 80 -4.73 29.40 7.17
N LEU A 81 -4.34 28.17 6.79
CA LEU A 81 -5.01 27.43 5.73
C LEU A 81 -6.43 27.01 6.12
N SER A 82 -6.69 26.68 7.40
CA SER A 82 -8.04 26.39 7.87
C SER A 82 -8.95 27.61 7.73
N ALA A 83 -8.48 28.79 8.15
CA ALA A 83 -9.22 30.04 7.99
C ALA A 83 -9.48 30.37 6.50
N GLN A 84 -8.53 30.10 5.60
CA GLN A 84 -8.72 30.27 4.16
C GLN A 84 -9.75 29.29 3.58
N PHE A 85 -9.82 28.04 4.06
CA PHE A 85 -10.87 27.09 3.68
C PHE A 85 -12.25 27.51 4.21
N GLU A 86 -12.34 27.96 5.46
CA GLU A 86 -13.58 28.39 6.11
C GLU A 86 -14.17 29.64 5.46
N SER A 87 -13.32 30.63 5.15
CA SER A 87 -13.70 31.86 4.44
C SER A 87 -13.92 31.65 2.94
N ARG A 88 -13.66 30.44 2.40
CA ARG A 88 -13.74 30.11 0.97
C ARG A 88 -12.80 30.93 0.08
N ALA A 89 -11.71 31.45 0.65
CA ALA A 89 -10.68 32.15 -0.11
C ALA A 89 -9.89 31.20 -1.03
N ILE A 90 -9.80 29.91 -0.66
CA ILE A 90 -9.15 28.89 -1.47
C ILE A 90 -10.00 28.55 -2.69
N LYS A 91 -9.42 28.70 -3.88
CA LYS A 91 -10.09 28.33 -5.13
C LYS A 91 -9.69 26.91 -5.52
N LYS A 92 -10.69 26.13 -5.90
CA LYS A 92 -10.53 24.76 -6.37
C LYS A 92 -11.18 24.63 -7.73
N THR A 93 -10.43 24.11 -8.69
CA THR A 93 -10.94 23.79 -10.02
C THR A 93 -10.80 22.30 -10.25
N TYR A 94 -11.86 21.71 -10.80
CA TYR A 94 -11.92 20.30 -11.15
C TYR A 94 -12.17 20.16 -12.64
N HIS A 95 -11.67 19.07 -13.21
CA HIS A 95 -12.09 18.58 -14.51
C HIS A 95 -12.91 17.31 -14.33
N GLY A 96 -14.00 17.21 -15.08
CA GLY A 96 -14.82 16.02 -15.20
C GLY A 96 -15.05 15.63 -16.65
N LEU A 97 -15.17 14.34 -16.95
CA LEU A 97 -15.66 13.87 -18.25
C LEU A 97 -17.10 13.39 -18.12
N THR A 98 -17.93 13.67 -19.12
CA THR A 98 -19.28 13.14 -19.25
C THR A 98 -19.53 12.69 -20.68
N ARG A 99 -20.43 11.70 -20.88
CA ARG A 99 -20.83 11.27 -22.23
C ARG A 99 -21.85 12.24 -22.84
N GLN A 100 -22.67 12.87 -22.01
CA GLN A 100 -23.72 13.78 -22.44
C GLN A 100 -23.15 15.19 -22.58
N LYS A 101 -23.39 15.83 -23.73
CA LYS A 101 -23.05 17.25 -23.89
C LYS A 101 -23.93 18.09 -22.96
N PRO A 102 -23.36 18.99 -22.13
CA PRO A 102 -24.17 19.95 -21.39
C PRO A 102 -25.06 20.78 -22.31
N ARG A 103 -26.32 21.03 -21.89
CA ARG A 103 -27.27 21.83 -22.67
C ARG A 103 -26.84 23.29 -22.83
N SER A 104 -26.18 23.82 -21.81
CA SER A 104 -25.63 25.19 -21.79
C SER A 104 -24.11 25.12 -21.60
N PRO A 105 -23.33 26.01 -22.25
CA PRO A 105 -21.87 26.02 -22.10
C PRO A 105 -21.43 26.43 -20.69
N GLN A 106 -22.27 27.14 -19.94
CA GLN A 106 -22.04 27.47 -18.53
C GLN A 106 -23.36 27.37 -17.77
N PHE A 107 -23.32 26.84 -16.55
CA PHE A 107 -24.49 26.78 -15.67
C PHE A 107 -24.06 26.60 -14.21
N SER A 108 -24.96 26.91 -13.28
CA SER A 108 -24.74 26.77 -11.84
C SER A 108 -25.85 25.94 -11.21
N VAL A 109 -25.49 25.11 -10.25
CA VAL A 109 -26.42 24.25 -9.53
C VAL A 109 -26.35 24.61 -8.06
N ARG A 110 -27.48 25.02 -7.49
CA ARG A 110 -27.63 25.43 -6.09
C ARG A 110 -28.77 24.64 -5.46
N THR A 111 -28.42 23.66 -4.62
CA THR A 111 -29.38 22.82 -3.91
C THR A 111 -28.92 22.57 -2.47
N ARG A 112 -29.72 21.86 -1.68
CA ARG A 112 -29.29 21.32 -0.39
C ARG A 112 -29.09 19.83 -0.53
N LEU A 113 -27.90 19.35 -0.16
CA LEU A 113 -27.57 17.93 -0.23
C LEU A 113 -27.77 17.26 1.13
N THR A 114 -28.44 16.12 1.11
CA THR A 114 -28.58 15.20 2.24
C THR A 114 -28.14 13.79 1.85
N ARG A 115 -27.76 12.99 2.85
CA ARG A 115 -27.29 11.62 2.63
C ARG A 115 -28.46 10.71 2.28
N ASP A 116 -28.27 9.86 1.27
CA ASP A 116 -29.23 8.87 0.78
C ASP A 116 -28.48 7.54 0.58
N GLY A 117 -28.42 6.73 1.63
CA GLY A 117 -27.61 5.50 1.67
C GLY A 117 -26.12 5.77 1.43
N ALA A 118 -25.60 5.25 0.31
CA ALA A 118 -24.22 5.42 -0.13
C ALA A 118 -23.98 6.68 -0.99
N ARG A 119 -25.02 7.41 -1.36
CA ARG A 119 -24.96 8.64 -2.16
C ARG A 119 -25.51 9.84 -1.41
N TYR A 120 -25.51 10.99 -2.07
CA TYR A 120 -26.16 12.22 -1.64
C TYR A 120 -27.16 12.64 -2.71
N ARG A 121 -28.26 13.26 -2.29
CA ARG A 121 -29.28 13.78 -3.21
C ARG A 121 -29.72 15.18 -2.80
N SER A 122 -30.24 15.92 -3.77
CA SER A 122 -30.91 17.18 -3.52
C SER A 122 -32.22 16.95 -2.75
N ALA A 123 -32.47 17.79 -1.75
CA ALA A 123 -33.64 17.75 -0.89
C ALA A 123 -33.95 19.16 -0.34
N GLU A 124 -35.14 19.34 0.23
CA GLU A 124 -35.52 20.60 0.90
C GLU A 124 -34.68 20.85 2.16
N THR A 125 -34.32 19.77 2.86
CA THR A 125 -33.44 19.79 4.04
C THR A 125 -32.04 19.32 3.68
N GLY A 126 -31.03 19.75 4.46
CA GLY A 126 -29.63 19.38 4.25
C GLY A 126 -28.70 20.58 4.12
N ASN A 127 -27.47 20.30 3.68
CA ASN A 127 -26.41 21.31 3.62
C ASN A 127 -26.41 22.02 2.27
N LEU A 128 -26.36 23.35 2.29
CA LEU A 128 -26.23 24.14 1.06
C LEU A 128 -25.00 23.68 0.27
N ALA A 129 -25.23 23.44 -1.02
CA ALA A 129 -24.25 23.05 -2.00
C ALA A 129 -24.39 23.94 -3.26
N VAL A 130 -23.28 24.54 -3.70
CA VAL A 130 -23.24 25.38 -4.90
C VAL A 130 -22.06 24.99 -5.78
N THR A 131 -22.33 24.68 -7.04
CA THR A 131 -21.34 24.24 -8.02
C THR A 131 -21.54 24.95 -9.34
N HIS A 132 -20.46 25.50 -9.90
CA HIS A 132 -20.44 26.11 -11.22
C HIS A 132 -19.78 25.15 -12.22
N PHE A 133 -20.42 24.97 -13.38
CA PHE A 133 -19.94 24.13 -14.47
C PHE A 133 -19.69 24.98 -15.71
N SER A 134 -18.63 24.66 -16.44
CA SER A 134 -18.31 25.27 -17.74
C SER A 134 -17.83 24.18 -18.69
N LEU A 135 -18.38 24.15 -19.91
CA LEU A 135 -17.97 23.23 -20.96
C LEU A 135 -16.61 23.69 -21.51
N SER A 136 -15.56 22.90 -21.28
CA SER A 136 -14.22 23.18 -21.79
C SER A 136 -14.07 22.77 -23.26
N GLY A 137 -14.80 21.74 -23.69
CA GLY A 137 -14.79 21.28 -25.08
C GLY A 137 -14.96 19.77 -25.25
N PRO A 138 -14.84 19.26 -26.49
CA PRO A 138 -14.83 17.83 -26.76
C PRO A 138 -13.54 17.17 -26.24
N HIS A 139 -13.65 15.89 -25.84
CA HIS A 139 -12.54 15.01 -25.47
C HIS A 139 -12.71 13.67 -26.21
N ALA A 140 -11.65 12.90 -26.41
CA ALA A 140 -11.72 11.58 -27.05
C ALA A 140 -12.71 10.60 -26.36
N LEU A 141 -13.04 10.86 -25.09
CA LEU A 141 -13.89 10.02 -24.24
C LEU A 141 -15.30 10.62 -24.01
N GLY A 142 -15.60 11.82 -24.54
CA GLY A 142 -16.85 12.52 -24.33
C GLY A 142 -16.70 14.04 -24.32
N TRP A 143 -17.20 14.70 -23.28
CA TRP A 143 -17.14 16.15 -23.09
C TRP A 143 -16.41 16.48 -21.80
N LEU A 144 -15.44 17.39 -21.90
CA LEU A 144 -14.69 17.90 -20.76
C LEU A 144 -15.45 19.07 -20.14
N VAL A 145 -15.74 18.96 -18.85
CA VAL A 145 -16.34 20.04 -18.07
C VAL A 145 -15.37 20.51 -16.98
N GLU A 146 -15.15 21.81 -16.93
CA GLU A 146 -14.54 22.47 -15.78
C GLU A 146 -15.61 22.68 -14.71
N VAL A 147 -15.26 22.38 -13.46
CA VAL A 147 -16.16 22.45 -12.33
C VAL A 147 -15.50 23.22 -11.19
N ARG A 148 -16.19 24.25 -10.68
CA ARG A 148 -15.76 25.06 -9.54
C ARG A 148 -16.79 24.95 -8.42
N PRO A 149 -16.54 24.14 -7.38
CA PRO A 149 -17.42 24.06 -6.23
C PRO A 149 -17.17 25.25 -5.29
N GLU A 150 -18.21 26.07 -5.06
CA GLU A 150 -18.16 27.17 -4.07
C GLU A 150 -18.19 26.61 -2.64
N THR A 151 -18.92 25.52 -2.44
CA THR A 151 -18.99 24.77 -1.18
C THR A 151 -18.26 23.43 -1.30
N GLY A 152 -17.80 22.85 -0.18
CA GLY A 152 -17.16 21.53 -0.16
C GLY A 152 -18.00 20.45 0.50
N ARG A 153 -19.03 19.91 -0.19
CA ARG A 153 -19.85 18.79 0.34
C ARG A 153 -19.45 17.45 -0.30
N THR A 154 -19.61 16.36 0.46
CA THR A 154 -19.35 15.00 -0.02
C THR A 154 -20.17 14.69 -1.26
N HIS A 155 -19.53 14.14 -2.30
CA HIS A 155 -20.15 13.84 -3.61
C HIS A 155 -20.82 15.04 -4.32
N GLN A 156 -20.61 16.28 -3.91
CA GLN A 156 -21.34 17.44 -4.42
C GLN A 156 -21.34 17.56 -5.94
N ILE A 157 -20.15 17.53 -6.55
CA ILE A 157 -19.98 17.66 -8.00
C ILE A 157 -20.71 16.52 -8.72
N ARG A 158 -20.61 15.30 -8.20
CA ARG A 158 -21.19 14.08 -8.78
C ARG A 158 -22.72 14.13 -8.76
N ALA A 159 -23.30 14.53 -7.62
CA ALA A 159 -24.74 14.70 -7.46
C ALA A 159 -25.28 15.78 -8.38
N HIS A 160 -24.66 16.96 -8.42
CA HIS A 160 -25.09 18.07 -9.26
C HIS A 160 -24.97 17.75 -10.76
N ALA A 161 -23.91 17.06 -11.17
CA ALA A 161 -23.74 16.64 -12.56
C ALA A 161 -24.85 15.68 -13.00
N ALA A 162 -25.20 14.70 -12.17
CA ALA A 162 -26.28 13.76 -12.47
C ALA A 162 -27.67 14.41 -12.48
N GLU A 163 -27.96 15.31 -11.53
CA GLU A 163 -29.21 16.09 -11.48
C GLU A 163 -29.41 16.93 -12.75
N HIS A 164 -28.31 17.44 -13.33
CA HIS A 164 -28.32 18.17 -14.60
C HIS A 164 -28.15 17.28 -15.85
N ALA A 165 -28.41 15.98 -15.72
CA ALA A 165 -28.37 15.00 -16.81
C ALA A 165 -27.02 14.91 -17.55
N ILE A 166 -25.92 15.23 -16.85
CA ILE A 166 -24.55 15.06 -17.34
C ILE A 166 -23.69 14.24 -16.35
N PRO A 167 -24.13 13.04 -15.95
CA PRO A 167 -23.39 12.25 -14.97
C PRO A 167 -21.95 11.99 -15.45
N LEU A 168 -21.04 11.95 -14.49
CA LEU A 168 -19.61 11.82 -14.77
C LEU A 168 -19.28 10.41 -15.25
N LEU A 169 -18.40 10.30 -16.25
CA LEU A 169 -17.91 9.04 -16.80
C LEU A 169 -17.26 8.19 -15.69
N GLY A 170 -17.64 6.91 -15.63
CA GLY A 170 -17.20 5.97 -14.60
C GLY A 170 -17.85 6.13 -13.23
N ASP A 171 -18.84 7.03 -13.08
CA ASP A 171 -19.55 7.21 -11.82
C ASP A 171 -20.62 6.12 -11.59
N LYS A 172 -20.23 5.07 -10.86
CA LYS A 172 -21.10 3.94 -10.51
C LYS A 172 -22.29 4.29 -9.60
N LEU A 173 -22.22 5.41 -8.85
CA LEU A 173 -23.27 5.79 -7.89
C LEU A 173 -24.29 6.77 -8.47
N TYR A 174 -23.87 7.54 -9.48
CA TYR A 174 -24.67 8.64 -10.04
C TYR A 174 -25.02 8.43 -11.52
N GLY A 175 -25.02 7.18 -12.00
CA GLY A 175 -25.50 6.84 -13.35
C GLY A 175 -24.55 7.22 -14.48
N GLY A 176 -23.26 7.35 -14.18
CA GLY A 176 -22.23 7.55 -15.18
C GLY A 176 -22.11 6.36 -16.14
N ALA A 177 -21.79 6.63 -17.41
CA ALA A 177 -21.48 5.57 -18.34
C ALA A 177 -20.29 4.72 -17.80
N PRO A 178 -20.31 3.38 -17.97
CA PRO A 178 -19.24 2.52 -17.50
C PRO A 178 -17.86 2.96 -18.00
N PHE A 179 -16.89 3.01 -17.08
CA PHE A 179 -15.48 3.33 -17.34
C PHE A 179 -14.62 2.78 -16.19
N PRO A 180 -13.32 2.46 -16.39
CA PRO A 180 -12.48 1.87 -15.35
C PRO A 180 -12.44 2.61 -14.00
N ARG A 181 -12.62 3.93 -14.02
CA ARG A 181 -12.53 4.80 -12.84
C ARG A 181 -13.46 6.01 -12.98
N LEU A 182 -13.72 6.69 -11.86
CA LEU A 182 -14.37 8.00 -11.90
C LEU A 182 -13.47 9.02 -12.62
N CYS A 183 -13.99 9.62 -13.69
CA CYS A 183 -13.34 10.72 -14.40
C CYS A 183 -13.69 12.07 -13.75
N LEU A 184 -13.24 12.25 -12.52
CA LEU A 184 -13.27 13.52 -11.78
C LEU A 184 -11.89 13.77 -11.17
N HIS A 185 -11.34 14.96 -11.40
CA HIS A 185 -9.98 15.29 -11.02
C HIS A 185 -9.86 16.73 -10.51
N ALA A 186 -9.32 16.93 -9.31
CA ALA A 186 -9.00 18.25 -8.75
C ALA A 186 -7.74 18.80 -9.45
N THR A 187 -7.93 19.56 -10.52
CA THR A 187 -6.88 19.95 -11.46
C THR A 187 -6.10 21.18 -11.01
N ARG A 188 -6.72 22.10 -10.27
CA ARG A 188 -6.05 23.31 -9.78
C ARG A 188 -6.44 23.63 -8.35
N LEU A 189 -5.44 24.07 -7.59
CA LEU A 189 -5.60 24.58 -6.23
C LEU A 189 -4.86 25.92 -6.09
N GLU A 190 -5.57 26.95 -5.66
CA GLU A 190 -5.04 28.31 -5.46
C GLU A 190 -5.34 28.82 -4.05
N PHE A 191 -4.32 29.35 -3.37
CA PHE A 191 -4.42 29.87 -2.00
C PHE A 191 -3.24 30.78 -1.67
N LEU A 192 -3.32 31.52 -0.55
CA LEU A 192 -2.19 32.32 -0.07
C LEU A 192 -1.28 31.43 0.80
N HIS A 193 0.03 31.47 0.54
CA HIS A 193 1.01 30.80 1.38
C HIS A 193 0.86 31.27 2.83
N PRO A 194 0.78 30.35 3.81
CA PRO A 194 0.32 30.68 5.16
C PRO A 194 1.20 31.62 5.96
N VAL A 195 2.46 31.81 5.54
CA VAL A 195 3.44 32.68 6.23
C VAL A 195 3.82 33.89 5.38
N SER A 196 4.28 33.68 4.15
CA SER A 196 4.68 34.77 3.25
C SER A 196 3.51 35.57 2.67
N GLY A 197 2.29 35.02 2.65
CA GLY A 197 1.12 35.65 2.02
C GLY A 197 1.16 35.66 0.49
N GLU A 198 2.16 35.04 -0.13
CA GLU A 198 2.26 34.93 -1.60
C GLU A 198 1.11 34.10 -2.18
N HIS A 199 0.60 34.49 -3.35
CA HIS A 199 -0.41 33.69 -4.04
C HIS A 199 0.23 32.45 -4.70
N LEU A 200 -0.11 31.28 -4.18
CA LEU A 200 0.32 30.00 -4.73
C LEU A 200 -0.76 29.43 -5.64
N GLN A 201 -0.33 28.89 -6.78
CA GLN A 201 -1.16 28.13 -7.69
C GLN A 201 -0.44 26.82 -8.04
N PHE A 202 -1.16 25.71 -7.90
CA PHE A 202 -0.71 24.40 -8.32
C PHE A 202 -1.65 23.84 -9.36
N ASP A 203 -1.09 23.29 -10.43
CA ASP A 203 -1.82 22.63 -11.51
C ASP A 203 -1.38 21.17 -11.62
N ALA A 204 -2.34 20.26 -11.73
CA ALA A 204 -2.15 18.86 -12.08
C ALA A 204 -3.07 18.51 -13.23
N LYS A 205 -2.50 18.05 -14.34
CA LYS A 205 -3.28 17.64 -15.51
C LYS A 205 -3.98 16.32 -15.21
N ALA A 206 -5.27 16.24 -15.57
CA ALA A 206 -6.01 15.00 -15.49
C ALA A 206 -5.50 13.99 -16.54
N ASP A 207 -5.13 12.79 -16.07
CA ASP A 207 -4.99 11.61 -16.90
C ASP A 207 -6.23 10.72 -16.71
N PHE A 208 -7.16 10.81 -17.66
CA PHE A 208 -8.39 10.03 -17.68
C PHE A 208 -8.29 8.76 -18.53
N GLU A 209 -7.24 8.61 -19.34
CA GLU A 209 -7.07 7.47 -20.24
C GLU A 209 -6.35 6.32 -19.53
N SER A 210 -5.41 6.64 -18.65
CA SER A 210 -4.73 5.64 -17.84
C SER A 210 -5.68 5.02 -16.81
N PRO A 211 -5.62 3.70 -16.61
CA PRO A 211 -6.43 3.03 -15.61
C PRO A 211 -6.00 3.41 -14.19
N GLY A 212 -6.96 3.44 -13.27
CA GLY A 212 -6.72 3.92 -11.90
C GLY A 212 -5.66 3.12 -11.14
N TRP A 213 -5.58 1.81 -11.38
CA TRP A 213 -4.56 0.96 -10.76
C TRP A 213 -3.14 1.38 -11.16
N SER A 214 -2.92 1.80 -12.41
CA SER A 214 -1.60 2.22 -12.92
C SER A 214 -1.19 3.55 -12.29
N LEU A 215 -2.11 4.51 -12.26
CA LEU A 215 -1.91 5.82 -11.65
C LEU A 215 -1.61 5.74 -10.15
N LEU A 216 -2.22 4.78 -9.44
CA LEU A 216 -1.88 4.51 -8.05
C LEU A 216 -0.40 4.12 -7.90
N ARG A 217 0.11 3.19 -8.70
CA ARG A 217 1.51 2.72 -8.58
C ARG A 217 2.48 3.82 -8.98
N GLN A 218 2.20 4.54 -10.06
CA GLN A 218 3.00 5.69 -10.50
C GLN A 218 3.09 6.79 -9.43
N ALA A 219 2.02 6.99 -8.64
CA ALA A 219 2.01 7.99 -7.59
C ALA A 219 2.85 7.61 -6.35
N ILE A 220 3.03 6.32 -6.08
CA ILE A 220 3.54 5.84 -4.78
C ILE A 220 4.88 5.09 -4.88
N LEU A 221 5.25 4.64 -6.08
CA LEU A 221 6.47 3.88 -6.35
C LEU A 221 7.39 4.70 -7.25
N ASP A 222 8.61 4.95 -6.77
CA ASP A 222 9.68 5.46 -7.63
C ASP A 222 10.27 4.27 -8.42
N PRO A 223 10.17 4.26 -9.77
CA PRO A 223 10.66 3.15 -10.59
C PRO A 223 12.19 2.96 -10.53
N ARG A 224 12.93 3.96 -10.05
CA ARG A 224 14.38 3.86 -9.80
C ARG A 224 14.66 2.96 -8.59
N GLU A 225 13.79 3.04 -7.57
CA GLU A 225 13.95 2.35 -6.28
C GLU A 225 13.17 1.03 -6.22
N THR A 226 12.03 0.92 -6.89
CA THR A 226 11.13 -0.23 -6.79
C THR A 226 10.58 -0.62 -8.16
N ASP A 227 10.94 -1.82 -8.63
CA ASP A 227 10.39 -2.44 -9.84
C ASP A 227 9.65 -3.77 -9.57
N ALA A 228 9.47 -4.11 -8.28
CA ALA A 228 8.62 -5.23 -7.85
C ALA A 228 7.44 -4.78 -6.97
N PHE A 229 6.22 -5.08 -7.40
CA PHE A 229 4.98 -4.62 -6.75
C PHE A 229 3.73 -5.34 -7.24
N ARG A 230 2.63 -5.25 -6.49
CA ARG A 230 1.32 -5.73 -6.93
C ARG A 230 0.76 -4.79 -7.98
N LEU A 231 0.69 -5.24 -9.23
CA LEU A 231 0.16 -4.46 -10.35
C LEU A 231 -1.37 -4.42 -10.31
N LEU A 232 -1.97 -5.61 -10.21
CA LEU A 232 -3.42 -5.81 -10.11
C LEU A 232 -3.73 -6.75 -8.96
N HIS A 233 -4.62 -6.33 -8.07
CA HIS A 233 -5.15 -7.13 -6.97
C HIS A 233 -6.58 -7.58 -7.30
N GLY A 234 -6.70 -8.19 -8.48
CA GLY A 234 -7.89 -8.79 -9.08
C GLY A 234 -9.04 -7.82 -9.35
N GLU A 235 -8.70 -6.57 -9.61
CA GLU A 235 -9.45 -5.75 -10.55
C GLU A 235 -9.59 -6.47 -11.92
N PRO A 236 -10.67 -6.22 -12.67
CA PRO A 236 -10.84 -6.77 -14.02
C PRO A 236 -9.67 -6.42 -14.94
N ILE A 237 -9.20 -7.40 -15.72
CA ILE A 237 -8.15 -7.16 -16.72
C ILE A 237 -8.71 -6.35 -17.91
N ARG A 238 -10.01 -6.49 -18.23
CA ARG A 238 -10.69 -5.75 -19.31
C ARG A 238 -11.79 -4.86 -18.73
N HIS A 239 -11.93 -3.65 -19.26
CA HIS A 239 -12.98 -2.72 -18.82
C HIS A 239 -13.82 -2.13 -19.97
N ASP A 240 -13.44 -2.41 -21.21
CA ASP A 240 -13.87 -1.73 -22.43
C ASP A 240 -14.35 -2.71 -23.52
N SER A 241 -14.55 -3.99 -23.15
CA SER A 241 -15.16 -5.00 -24.01
C SER A 241 -16.65 -5.17 -23.65
N PRO A 242 -17.57 -5.24 -24.63
CA PRO A 242 -18.98 -5.61 -24.41
C PRO A 242 -19.18 -7.08 -24.01
N LEU A 243 -18.09 -7.80 -23.70
CA LEU A 243 -18.10 -9.20 -23.30
C LEU A 243 -18.23 -9.30 -21.77
N PRO A 244 -18.87 -10.35 -21.24
CA PRO A 244 -19.03 -10.53 -19.81
C PRO A 244 -17.66 -10.56 -19.09
N PRO A 245 -17.59 -10.09 -17.83
CA PRO A 245 -16.36 -10.17 -17.04
C PRO A 245 -15.87 -11.61 -16.95
N ALA A 246 -14.55 -11.82 -17.03
CA ALA A 246 -13.94 -13.14 -16.88
C ALA A 246 -14.37 -13.77 -15.53
N PRO A 247 -14.60 -15.10 -15.48
CA PRO A 247 -15.10 -15.78 -14.28
C PRO A 247 -14.17 -15.67 -13.07
N THR A 248 -12.87 -15.43 -13.28
CA THR A 248 -11.92 -15.04 -12.22
C THR A 248 -10.92 -14.00 -12.74
N ASN A 249 -10.61 -12.98 -11.94
CA ASN A 249 -9.52 -12.04 -12.24
C ASN A 249 -8.28 -12.47 -11.46
N PRO A 250 -7.19 -12.88 -12.13
CA PRO A 250 -5.95 -13.21 -11.43
C PRO A 250 -5.35 -11.95 -10.81
N ASP A 251 -4.67 -12.13 -9.69
CA ASP A 251 -3.76 -11.11 -9.20
C ASP A 251 -2.52 -11.07 -10.10
N ILE A 252 -1.98 -9.89 -10.37
CA ILE A 252 -0.79 -9.73 -11.20
C ILE A 252 0.25 -8.96 -10.40
N GLU A 253 1.43 -9.56 -10.28
CA GLU A 253 2.61 -8.98 -9.66
C GLU A 253 3.64 -8.66 -10.74
N ARG A 254 4.34 -7.54 -10.59
CA ARG A 254 5.52 -7.21 -11.40
C ARG A 254 6.76 -7.59 -10.61
N TYR A 255 7.73 -8.19 -11.28
CA TYR A 255 9.07 -8.48 -10.79
C TYR A 255 10.07 -8.01 -11.85
N GLY A 256 10.48 -6.75 -11.78
CA GLY A 256 11.38 -6.13 -12.76
C GLY A 256 10.78 -6.11 -14.16
N HIS A 257 11.33 -6.94 -15.05
CA HIS A 257 10.89 -7.07 -16.44
C HIS A 257 9.90 -8.22 -16.68
N TRP A 258 9.40 -8.88 -15.63
CA TRP A 258 8.46 -10.00 -15.76
C TRP A 258 7.20 -9.78 -14.95
N LEU A 259 6.11 -10.41 -15.39
CA LEU A 259 4.85 -10.46 -14.67
C LEU A 259 4.60 -11.86 -14.10
N LEU A 260 3.98 -11.92 -12.94
CA LEU A 260 3.46 -13.14 -12.33
C LEU A 260 1.96 -13.01 -12.12
N ALA A 261 1.18 -13.75 -12.90
CA ALA A 261 -0.26 -13.89 -12.75
C ALA A 261 -0.59 -15.05 -11.80
N LEU A 262 -1.50 -14.80 -10.85
CA LEU A 262 -1.89 -15.72 -9.79
C LEU A 262 -3.41 -15.94 -9.86
N GLY A 263 -3.84 -17.16 -10.19
CA GLY A 263 -5.27 -17.48 -10.38
C GLY A 263 -5.64 -18.87 -9.91
N GLU A 264 -6.91 -19.11 -9.57
CA GLU A 264 -7.39 -20.43 -9.12
C GLU A 264 -7.56 -21.41 -10.29
N GLN A 265 -7.73 -20.89 -11.51
CA GLN A 265 -7.94 -21.67 -12.73
C GLN A 265 -6.86 -21.31 -13.75
N ASP A 266 -6.49 -22.28 -14.59
CA ASP A 266 -5.55 -22.05 -15.68
C ASP A 266 -6.13 -21.02 -16.66
N PRO A 267 -5.31 -20.08 -17.17
CA PRO A 267 -5.80 -19.03 -18.06
C PRO A 267 -6.25 -19.64 -19.39
N GLY A 268 -7.47 -19.30 -19.81
CA GLY A 268 -7.97 -19.59 -21.15
C GLY A 268 -7.50 -18.54 -22.16
N GLU A 269 -8.01 -18.63 -23.38
CA GLU A 269 -7.64 -17.72 -24.48
C GLU A 269 -7.95 -16.25 -24.15
N HIS A 270 -9.08 -15.99 -23.48
CA HIS A 270 -9.46 -14.64 -23.09
C HIS A 270 -8.51 -14.03 -22.08
N GLU A 271 -8.13 -14.78 -21.03
CA GLU A 271 -7.18 -14.35 -20.02
C GLU A 271 -5.78 -14.15 -20.62
N LEU A 272 -5.32 -15.06 -21.49
CA LEU A 272 -4.02 -14.92 -22.16
C LEU A 272 -3.94 -13.65 -23.02
N ASN A 273 -4.98 -13.36 -23.81
CA ASN A 273 -5.05 -12.12 -24.58
C ASN A 273 -5.01 -10.87 -23.68
N ALA A 274 -5.66 -10.95 -22.53
CA ALA A 274 -5.68 -9.86 -21.56
C ALA A 274 -4.30 -9.67 -20.89
N LEU A 275 -3.61 -10.76 -20.55
CA LEU A 275 -2.23 -10.75 -20.06
C LEU A 275 -1.25 -10.19 -21.10
N GLN A 276 -1.43 -10.52 -22.38
CA GLN A 276 -0.62 -9.98 -23.47
C GLN A 276 -0.75 -8.45 -23.60
N GLN A 277 -1.98 -7.93 -23.43
CA GLN A 277 -2.23 -6.49 -23.41
C GLN A 277 -1.51 -5.82 -22.24
N ILE A 278 -1.62 -6.38 -21.03
CA ILE A 278 -0.90 -5.85 -19.86
C ILE A 278 0.62 -5.93 -20.08
N GLN A 279 1.14 -7.04 -20.61
CA GLN A 279 2.56 -7.21 -20.88
C GLN A 279 3.08 -6.09 -21.77
N THR A 280 2.33 -5.76 -22.82
CA THR A 280 2.63 -4.68 -23.77
C THR A 280 2.58 -3.31 -23.10
N GLN A 281 1.50 -3.02 -22.37
CA GLN A 281 1.32 -1.74 -21.66
C GLN A 281 2.39 -1.50 -20.59
N THR A 282 2.91 -2.55 -19.98
CA THR A 282 3.92 -2.48 -18.92
C THR A 282 5.37 -2.64 -19.41
N ALA A 283 5.55 -2.85 -20.71
CA ALA A 283 6.83 -3.11 -21.37
C ALA A 283 7.65 -4.23 -20.68
N THR A 284 7.01 -5.36 -20.42
CA THR A 284 7.62 -6.54 -19.78
C THR A 284 7.97 -7.63 -20.80
N ARG A 285 9.00 -8.43 -20.50
CA ARG A 285 9.57 -9.45 -21.39
C ARG A 285 8.82 -10.77 -21.38
N GLY A 286 8.18 -11.12 -20.27
CA GLY A 286 7.44 -12.38 -20.15
C GLY A 286 6.41 -12.36 -19.03
N VAL A 287 5.44 -13.25 -19.17
CA VAL A 287 4.37 -13.46 -18.19
C VAL A 287 4.43 -14.91 -17.72
N TYR A 288 4.56 -15.06 -16.42
CA TYR A 288 4.41 -16.32 -15.72
C TYR A 288 3.01 -16.44 -15.14
N PHE A 289 2.49 -17.66 -15.09
CA PHE A 289 1.26 -17.99 -14.41
C PHE A 289 1.53 -19.00 -13.29
N LYS A 290 0.86 -18.82 -12.16
CA LYS A 290 0.88 -19.78 -11.07
C LYS A 290 -0.54 -20.01 -10.57
N LYS A 291 -0.89 -21.29 -10.52
CA LYS A 291 -2.18 -21.75 -10.01
C LYS A 291 -2.20 -21.68 -8.49
N LEU A 292 -3.21 -21.03 -7.93
CA LEU A 292 -3.48 -20.96 -6.50
C LEU A 292 -4.41 -22.09 -6.10
N ASP A 293 -3.88 -23.11 -5.43
CA ASP A 293 -4.70 -24.16 -4.80
C ASP A 293 -4.87 -23.85 -3.31
N ARG A 294 -6.10 -23.54 -2.90
CA ARG A 294 -6.47 -23.32 -1.48
C ARG A 294 -6.51 -24.63 -0.68
N LYS A 295 -6.39 -25.79 -1.32
CA LYS A 295 -6.38 -27.14 -0.73
C LYS A 295 -5.01 -27.83 -0.95
N LEU A 296 -3.96 -27.24 -0.39
CA LEU A 296 -2.55 -27.68 -0.46
C LEU A 296 -2.21 -29.12 0.00
N ARG A 297 -3.19 -30.01 0.19
CA ARG A 297 -2.98 -31.28 0.90
C ARG A 297 -3.04 -32.56 0.05
N THR A 298 -3.28 -32.50 -1.26
CA THR A 298 -3.45 -33.72 -2.08
C THR A 298 -2.89 -33.69 -3.51
N SER A 299 -2.26 -32.61 -3.96
CA SER A 299 -1.85 -32.43 -5.36
C SER A 299 -0.31 -32.39 -5.55
N ARG A 300 0.19 -32.95 -6.67
CA ARG A 300 1.64 -33.07 -6.96
C ARG A 300 2.31 -31.68 -7.08
N PRO A 301 3.54 -31.46 -6.59
CA PRO A 301 4.23 -30.15 -6.63
C PRO A 301 4.32 -29.51 -8.02
N GLU A 302 4.48 -30.34 -9.06
CA GLU A 302 4.62 -29.92 -10.47
C GLU A 302 3.37 -29.18 -11.00
N ALA A 303 2.18 -29.58 -10.53
CA ALA A 303 0.90 -29.00 -10.97
C ALA A 303 0.67 -27.56 -10.48
N HIS A 304 1.51 -27.07 -9.56
CA HIS A 304 1.43 -25.73 -8.94
C HIS A 304 2.68 -24.90 -9.17
N SER A 305 3.60 -25.42 -9.99
CA SER A 305 4.80 -24.70 -10.37
C SER A 305 4.42 -23.47 -11.19
N THR A 306 5.23 -22.43 -11.04
CA THR A 306 5.07 -21.23 -11.85
C THR A 306 5.52 -21.58 -13.27
N ARG A 307 4.68 -21.31 -14.26
CA ARG A 307 4.92 -21.65 -15.68
C ARG A 307 4.94 -20.41 -16.55
N LEU A 308 5.87 -20.35 -17.50
CA LEU A 308 5.86 -19.30 -18.50
C LEU A 308 4.63 -19.50 -19.41
N VAL A 309 3.84 -18.45 -19.59
CA VAL A 309 2.65 -18.48 -20.46
C VAL A 309 2.77 -17.56 -21.66
N LEU A 310 3.57 -16.49 -21.57
CA LEU A 310 3.81 -15.55 -22.67
C LEU A 310 5.26 -15.03 -22.61
N GLY A 311 5.84 -14.72 -23.77
CA GLY A 311 7.12 -14.04 -23.89
C GLY A 311 8.34 -14.89 -23.53
N GLU A 312 9.36 -14.26 -22.99
CA GLU A 312 10.68 -14.86 -22.75
C GLU A 312 10.88 -15.31 -21.29
N PRO A 313 11.52 -16.47 -21.05
CA PRO A 313 11.85 -16.90 -19.71
C PRO A 313 12.85 -15.94 -19.05
N ALA A 314 12.71 -15.76 -17.73
CA ALA A 314 13.68 -15.07 -16.90
C ALA A 314 14.90 -15.95 -16.66
N ASP A 315 16.09 -15.34 -16.77
CA ASP A 315 17.36 -15.94 -16.37
C ASP A 315 17.89 -15.20 -15.13
N ALA A 316 17.97 -15.92 -14.00
CA ALA A 316 18.38 -15.42 -12.68
C ALA A 316 17.95 -13.96 -12.37
N PRO A 317 16.65 -13.65 -12.42
CA PRO A 317 16.18 -12.27 -12.33
C PRO A 317 16.52 -11.64 -10.97
N VAL A 318 17.01 -10.40 -11.02
CA VAL A 318 17.21 -9.53 -9.87
C VAL A 318 16.24 -8.37 -9.99
N ILE A 319 15.53 -8.07 -8.91
CA ILE A 319 14.57 -6.96 -8.81
C ILE A 319 15.05 -5.94 -7.79
N ARG A 320 14.46 -4.73 -7.83
CA ARG A 320 14.67 -3.67 -6.85
C ARG A 320 13.40 -3.44 -6.05
N GLU A 321 13.56 -3.29 -4.73
CA GLU A 321 12.52 -2.89 -3.80
C GLU A 321 13.08 -1.90 -2.78
N ASN A 322 12.58 -0.67 -2.78
CA ASN A 322 13.03 0.42 -1.91
C ASN A 322 14.55 0.67 -1.94
N GLY A 323 15.15 0.51 -3.12
CA GLY A 323 16.59 0.68 -3.35
C GLY A 323 17.43 -0.57 -3.03
N LEU A 324 16.82 -1.62 -2.48
CA LEU A 324 17.48 -2.90 -2.20
C LEU A 324 17.26 -3.89 -3.32
N SER A 325 18.27 -4.70 -3.62
CA SER A 325 18.23 -5.70 -4.69
C SER A 325 17.92 -7.09 -4.14
N PHE A 326 17.04 -7.83 -4.81
CA PHE A 326 16.69 -9.20 -4.41
C PHE A 326 16.70 -10.12 -5.62
N SER A 327 17.31 -11.28 -5.47
CA SER A 327 17.19 -12.35 -6.47
C SER A 327 15.84 -13.04 -6.32
N VAL A 328 15.17 -13.27 -7.45
CA VAL A 328 13.90 -14.01 -7.53
C VAL A 328 14.06 -15.20 -8.48
N SER A 329 13.18 -16.19 -8.37
CA SER A 329 13.17 -17.33 -9.29
C SER A 329 11.76 -17.84 -9.53
N PHE A 330 11.37 -17.90 -10.80
CA PHE A 330 10.09 -18.45 -11.23
C PHE A 330 10.10 -19.98 -11.35
N GLN A 331 11.22 -20.64 -11.07
CA GLN A 331 11.33 -22.11 -11.11
C GLN A 331 11.30 -22.72 -9.70
N GLU A 332 11.40 -21.87 -8.67
CA GLU A 332 11.53 -22.27 -7.28
C GLU A 332 10.16 -22.55 -6.64
N GLY A 333 9.66 -23.77 -6.82
CA GLY A 333 8.57 -24.35 -6.02
C GLY A 333 7.39 -23.42 -5.70
N TYR A 334 7.13 -23.21 -4.39
CA TYR A 334 5.92 -22.55 -3.88
C TYR A 334 5.98 -21.00 -3.85
N SER A 335 7.12 -20.33 -4.02
CA SER A 335 7.19 -18.85 -4.00
C SER A 335 8.42 -18.36 -4.75
N VAL A 336 8.35 -17.17 -5.35
CA VAL A 336 9.38 -16.65 -6.24
C VAL A 336 10.57 -16.00 -5.52
N GLY A 337 10.62 -16.01 -4.19
CA GLY A 337 11.76 -15.52 -3.42
C GLY A 337 11.52 -14.22 -2.65
N LEU A 338 10.41 -13.51 -2.88
CA LEU A 338 10.06 -12.27 -2.17
C LEU A 338 8.55 -12.13 -2.02
N PHE A 339 8.09 -11.79 -0.81
CA PHE A 339 6.67 -11.51 -0.54
C PHE A 339 6.44 -9.99 -0.59
N LEU A 340 5.81 -9.52 -1.67
CA LEU A 340 5.63 -8.09 -1.96
C LEU A 340 4.68 -7.36 -1.00
N ASP A 341 3.79 -8.09 -0.35
CA ASP A 341 2.90 -7.58 0.70
C ASP A 341 3.65 -7.19 1.99
N GLN A 342 4.91 -7.60 2.15
CA GLN A 342 5.77 -7.19 3.26
C GLN A 342 6.69 -6.00 2.93
N ARG A 343 6.56 -5.40 1.73
CA ARG A 343 7.43 -4.32 1.24
C ARG A 343 7.52 -3.14 2.21
N ASP A 344 6.39 -2.67 2.70
CA ASP A 344 6.37 -1.49 3.58
C ASP A 344 6.98 -1.80 4.95
N ASN A 345 6.87 -3.05 5.45
CA ASN A 345 7.53 -3.48 6.69
C ASN A 345 9.06 -3.58 6.52
N ARG A 346 9.53 -4.04 5.35
CA ARG A 346 10.98 -3.98 5.03
C ARG A 346 11.47 -2.54 4.91
N ARG A 347 10.69 -1.64 4.30
CA ARG A 347 11.01 -0.20 4.26
C ARG A 347 11.18 0.38 5.67
N ARG A 348 10.31 0.02 6.61
CA ARG A 348 10.40 0.48 8.01
C ARG A 348 11.72 0.11 8.67
N LEU A 349 12.22 -1.11 8.43
CA LEU A 349 13.57 -1.54 8.87
C LEU A 349 14.68 -0.76 8.18
N ALA A 350 14.68 -0.71 6.85
CA ALA A 350 15.73 -0.05 6.06
C ALA A 350 15.87 1.44 6.34
N ARG A 351 14.83 2.07 6.90
CA ARG A 351 14.80 3.49 7.22
C ARG A 351 14.79 3.77 8.73
N ASN A 352 14.85 2.72 9.55
CA ASN A 352 14.71 2.79 11.00
C ASN A 352 13.52 3.67 11.46
N TRP A 353 12.36 3.50 10.81
CA TRP A 353 11.19 4.34 11.04
C TRP A 353 9.89 3.58 10.78
N ILE A 354 9.10 3.34 11.84
CA ILE A 354 7.83 2.60 11.77
C ILE A 354 6.66 3.54 11.52
N ALA A 355 6.58 4.60 12.32
CA ALA A 355 5.56 5.64 12.33
C ALA A 355 6.07 6.86 13.11
N ALA A 356 5.26 7.93 13.20
CA ALA A 356 5.54 9.11 14.01
C ALA A 356 6.05 8.76 15.42
N ASP A 357 7.24 9.30 15.76
CA ASP A 357 7.95 9.05 17.02
C ASP A 357 8.20 7.58 17.36
N PHE A 358 8.22 6.69 16.37
CA PHE A 358 8.36 5.25 16.57
C PHE A 358 9.51 4.69 15.70
N PRO A 359 10.78 4.85 16.13
CA PRO A 359 11.91 4.21 15.46
C PRO A 359 11.91 2.69 15.70
N VAL A 360 12.59 1.93 14.84
CA VAL A 360 12.77 0.49 15.05
C VAL A 360 13.79 0.22 16.16
N TRP A 361 14.83 1.06 16.24
CA TRP A 361 15.82 1.07 17.32
C TRP A 361 16.33 2.49 17.57
N HIS A 362 16.80 2.74 18.79
CA HIS A 362 17.39 4.03 19.17
C HIS A 362 18.76 4.26 18.50
N SER A 363 19.07 5.52 18.18
CA SER A 363 20.34 5.93 17.56
C SER A 363 21.58 5.65 18.42
N GLU A 364 21.40 5.48 19.73
CA GLU A 364 22.47 5.11 20.67
C GLU A 364 22.98 3.67 20.43
N HIS A 365 22.17 2.81 19.81
CA HIS A 365 22.58 1.46 19.45
C HIS A 365 23.41 1.50 18.16
N ARG A 366 24.73 1.51 18.30
CA ARG A 366 25.67 1.51 17.15
C ARG A 366 25.56 0.26 16.27
N GLU A 367 25.28 -0.90 16.86
CA GLU A 367 25.09 -2.18 16.16
C GLU A 367 23.84 -2.90 16.70
N PRO A 368 22.64 -2.46 16.29
CA PRO A 368 21.40 -3.00 16.79
C PRO A 368 21.26 -4.47 16.39
N GLN A 369 21.18 -5.34 17.38
CA GLN A 369 20.92 -6.77 17.23
C GLN A 369 19.46 -7.04 16.81
N VAL A 370 19.27 -7.67 15.65
CA VAL A 370 17.94 -8.00 15.08
C VAL A 370 17.82 -9.52 14.90
N LEU A 371 16.77 -10.12 15.47
CA LEU A 371 16.41 -11.51 15.24
C LEU A 371 15.29 -11.59 14.19
N ASN A 372 15.57 -12.20 13.05
CA ASN A 372 14.58 -12.51 12.02
C ASN A 372 14.22 -14.00 12.09
N THR A 373 13.05 -14.33 12.63
CA THR A 373 12.54 -15.71 12.67
C THR A 373 11.74 -16.02 11.42
N PHE A 374 11.77 -17.27 10.97
CA PHE A 374 11.15 -17.69 9.69
C PHE A 374 11.71 -16.88 8.53
N ALA A 375 13.03 -16.73 8.51
CA ALA A 375 13.71 -15.71 7.72
C ALA A 375 13.52 -15.86 6.20
N TYR A 376 13.15 -17.05 5.71
CA TYR A 376 13.02 -17.36 4.29
C TYR A 376 14.29 -16.93 3.53
N THR A 377 14.17 -16.14 2.46
CA THR A 377 15.28 -15.58 1.67
C THR A 377 15.94 -14.36 2.33
N CYS A 378 15.73 -14.18 3.63
CA CYS A 378 16.34 -13.16 4.49
C CYS A 378 16.05 -11.70 4.09
N ALA A 379 14.93 -11.44 3.40
CA ALA A 379 14.62 -10.09 2.91
C ALA A 379 14.49 -9.03 4.02
N PHE A 380 13.90 -9.38 5.16
CA PHE A 380 13.89 -8.51 6.34
C PHE A 380 15.29 -8.28 6.93
N SER A 381 16.14 -9.32 6.93
CA SER A 381 17.51 -9.21 7.42
C SER A 381 18.35 -8.28 6.55
N VAL A 382 18.23 -8.38 5.22
CA VAL A 382 18.87 -7.45 4.27
C VAL A 382 18.43 -6.02 4.55
N ALA A 383 17.13 -5.79 4.74
CA ALA A 383 16.59 -4.47 5.04
C ALA A 383 17.09 -3.91 6.39
N ALA A 384 17.21 -4.74 7.43
CA ALA A 384 17.77 -4.31 8.71
C ALA A 384 19.27 -4.03 8.59
N ALA A 385 20.02 -4.91 7.92
CA ALA A 385 21.46 -4.82 7.75
C ALA A 385 21.89 -3.59 6.92
N SER A 386 21.11 -3.21 5.89
CA SER A 386 21.36 -1.98 5.12
C SER A 386 21.22 -0.71 5.97
N ALA A 387 20.49 -0.78 7.09
CA ALA A 387 20.39 0.29 8.08
C ALA A 387 21.40 0.16 9.24
N GLY A 388 22.39 -0.73 9.12
CA GLY A 388 23.48 -0.90 10.09
C GLY A 388 23.25 -1.94 11.18
N ALA A 389 22.15 -2.70 11.13
CA ALA A 389 21.86 -3.74 12.11
C ALA A 389 22.73 -5.00 11.92
N VAL A 390 23.05 -5.68 13.02
CA VAL A 390 23.61 -7.03 13.00
C VAL A 390 22.47 -8.03 13.14
N THR A 391 22.33 -8.93 12.19
CA THR A 391 21.13 -9.77 12.06
C THR A 391 21.41 -11.24 12.35
N THR A 392 20.48 -11.88 13.03
CA THR A 392 20.39 -13.34 13.12
C THR A 392 19.17 -13.81 12.33
N SER A 393 19.41 -14.49 11.22
CA SER A 393 18.37 -15.05 10.35
C SER A 393 18.17 -16.52 10.67
N LEU A 394 16.96 -16.91 11.10
CA LEU A 394 16.62 -18.26 11.53
C LEU A 394 15.55 -18.87 10.62
N ASP A 395 15.85 -20.00 9.99
CA ASP A 395 14.92 -20.71 9.11
C ASP A 395 15.10 -22.24 9.14
N LEU A 396 14.03 -22.96 8.79
CA LEU A 396 14.03 -24.43 8.65
C LEU A 396 14.67 -24.91 7.34
N SER A 397 14.98 -24.01 6.40
CA SER A 397 15.54 -24.34 5.09
C SER A 397 16.94 -23.77 4.92
N LYS A 398 17.95 -24.65 4.89
CA LYS A 398 19.33 -24.24 4.56
C LYS A 398 19.40 -23.59 3.17
N LYS A 399 18.63 -24.11 2.20
CA LYS A 399 18.52 -23.56 0.85
C LYS A 399 18.10 -22.09 0.85
N TYR A 400 17.11 -21.72 1.67
CA TYR A 400 16.65 -20.33 1.75
C TYR A 400 17.63 -19.42 2.50
N LEU A 401 18.34 -19.93 3.50
CA LEU A 401 19.45 -19.19 4.13
C LEU A 401 20.61 -18.95 3.16
N ASP A 402 20.95 -19.93 2.31
CA ASP A 402 21.96 -19.77 1.26
C ASP A 402 21.51 -18.76 0.20
N TRP A 403 20.22 -18.75 -0.16
CA TRP A 403 19.63 -17.69 -0.99
C TRP A 403 19.72 -16.32 -0.27
N GLY A 404 19.45 -16.28 1.03
CA GLY A 404 19.62 -15.09 1.86
C GLY A 404 21.02 -14.51 1.78
N ARG A 405 22.07 -15.34 1.84
CA ARG A 405 23.46 -14.86 1.68
C ARG A 405 23.69 -14.20 0.32
N LYS A 406 23.16 -14.77 -0.77
CA LYS A 406 23.20 -14.12 -2.09
C LYS A 406 22.52 -12.76 -2.09
N ASN A 407 21.38 -12.63 -1.39
CA ASN A 407 20.72 -11.32 -1.26
C ASN A 407 21.56 -10.32 -0.44
N PHE A 408 22.34 -10.76 0.56
CA PHE A 408 23.31 -9.88 1.22
C PHE A 408 24.39 -9.39 0.24
N GLU A 409 24.96 -10.31 -0.53
CA GLU A 409 25.99 -10.00 -1.55
C GLU A 409 25.49 -9.01 -2.61
N LEU A 410 24.26 -9.19 -3.11
CA LEU A 410 23.62 -8.28 -4.07
C LEU A 410 23.51 -6.84 -3.54
N ASN A 411 23.46 -6.66 -2.22
CA ASN A 411 23.38 -5.35 -1.56
C ASN A 411 24.73 -4.90 -0.98
N ARG A 412 25.83 -5.57 -1.34
CA ARG A 412 27.20 -5.28 -0.84
C ARG A 412 27.30 -5.33 0.69
N LEU A 413 26.52 -6.20 1.31
CA LEU A 413 26.53 -6.43 2.75
C LEU A 413 27.45 -7.63 3.06
N ASP A 414 28.39 -7.45 3.98
CA ASP A 414 29.29 -8.51 4.42
C ASP A 414 28.53 -9.56 5.24
N SER A 415 28.17 -10.67 4.60
CA SER A 415 27.44 -11.76 5.24
C SER A 415 28.16 -12.40 6.43
N ALA A 416 29.49 -12.26 6.56
CA ALA A 416 30.25 -12.80 7.69
C ALA A 416 29.95 -12.09 9.02
N ARG A 417 29.42 -10.86 8.98
CA ARG A 417 28.98 -10.11 10.17
C ARG A 417 27.61 -10.56 10.70
N HIS A 418 26.92 -11.46 10.01
CA HIS A 418 25.54 -11.85 10.31
C HIS A 418 25.43 -13.36 10.52
N ASP A 419 24.50 -13.76 11.40
CA ASP A 419 24.24 -15.18 11.67
C ASP A 419 23.16 -15.71 10.72
N PHE A 420 23.42 -16.88 10.12
CA PHE A 420 22.45 -17.64 9.33
C PHE A 420 22.24 -19.01 9.98
N VAL A 421 21.16 -19.15 10.73
CA VAL A 421 20.92 -20.25 11.66
C VAL A 421 19.88 -21.19 11.07
N PHE A 422 20.31 -22.42 10.80
CA PHE A 422 19.42 -23.49 10.38
C PHE A 422 18.80 -24.18 11.61
N GLY A 423 17.48 -24.31 11.64
CA GLY A 423 16.78 -25.13 12.62
C GLY A 423 15.38 -24.63 12.99
N ASP A 424 14.75 -25.35 13.90
CA ASP A 424 13.41 -25.01 14.41
C ASP A 424 13.42 -23.74 15.26
N THR A 425 12.46 -22.86 15.00
CA THR A 425 12.34 -21.56 15.68
C THR A 425 12.18 -21.72 17.19
N PHE A 426 11.26 -22.57 17.66
CA PHE A 426 11.00 -22.72 19.10
C PHE A 426 12.19 -23.30 19.85
N ASP A 427 12.91 -24.23 19.23
CA ASP A 427 14.12 -24.81 19.82
C ASP A 427 15.23 -23.77 19.98
N TRP A 428 15.50 -22.98 18.95
CA TRP A 428 16.54 -21.94 19.00
C TRP A 428 16.17 -20.79 19.95
N LEU A 429 14.90 -20.35 19.97
CA LEU A 429 14.43 -19.37 20.95
C LEU A 429 14.70 -19.87 22.38
N ARG A 430 14.36 -21.13 22.69
CA ARG A 430 14.63 -21.75 24.00
C ARG A 430 16.12 -21.79 24.34
N ARG A 431 16.98 -22.16 23.37
CA ARG A 431 18.44 -22.22 23.57
C ARG A 431 19.03 -20.84 23.84
N TRP A 432 18.60 -19.82 23.10
CA TRP A 432 19.07 -18.45 23.31
C TRP A 432 18.56 -17.85 24.62
N THR A 433 17.37 -18.24 25.07
CA THR A 433 16.86 -17.80 26.38
C THR A 433 17.72 -18.35 27.50
N ARG A 434 18.14 -19.63 27.43
CA ARG A 434 19.10 -20.22 28.39
C ARG A 434 20.46 -19.54 28.36
N LYS A 435 20.89 -19.06 27.20
CA LYS A 435 22.13 -18.27 27.03
C LYS A 435 21.96 -16.79 27.36
N GLN A 436 20.77 -16.36 27.79
CA GLN A 436 20.41 -14.96 28.06
C GLN A 436 20.74 -14.00 26.90
N ARG A 437 20.66 -14.47 25.65
CA ARG A 437 20.86 -13.60 24.49
C ARG A 437 19.75 -12.56 24.43
N LYS A 438 20.08 -11.32 24.04
CA LYS A 438 19.13 -10.23 23.87
C LYS A 438 19.20 -9.64 22.47
N PHE A 439 18.04 -9.21 21.97
CA PHE A 439 17.89 -8.53 20.69
C PHE A 439 17.11 -7.24 20.89
N HIS A 440 17.49 -6.19 20.17
CA HIS A 440 16.76 -4.91 20.16
C HIS A 440 15.51 -5.01 19.30
N VAL A 441 15.53 -5.88 18.27
CA VAL A 441 14.37 -6.14 17.41
C VAL A 441 14.15 -7.64 17.25
N ILE A 442 12.90 -8.08 17.32
CA ILE A 442 12.51 -9.44 16.97
C ILE A 442 11.39 -9.41 15.93
N LEU A 443 11.58 -10.11 14.82
CA LEU A 443 10.62 -10.24 13.73
C LEU A 443 9.98 -11.63 13.75
N LEU A 444 8.65 -11.67 13.85
CA LEU A 444 7.83 -12.87 13.90
C LEU A 444 6.92 -12.90 12.67
N ASP A 445 7.35 -13.56 11.60
CA ASP A 445 6.57 -13.72 10.36
C ASP A 445 6.42 -15.20 9.96
N PRO A 446 5.74 -16.03 10.79
CA PRO A 446 5.61 -17.45 10.53
C PRO A 446 4.69 -17.74 9.33
N PRO A 447 4.88 -18.90 8.65
CA PRO A 447 3.86 -19.42 7.75
C PRO A 447 2.57 -19.76 8.52
N THR A 448 1.41 -19.76 7.85
CA THR A 448 0.10 -20.06 8.48
C THR A 448 0.05 -21.41 9.19
N PHE A 449 0.80 -22.38 8.65
CA PHE A 449 0.99 -23.71 9.18
C PHE A 449 2.46 -24.08 9.06
N SER A 450 3.04 -24.62 10.13
CA SER A 450 4.33 -25.30 10.08
C SER A 450 4.28 -26.57 10.90
N GLN A 451 5.03 -27.57 10.47
CA GLN A 451 5.24 -28.79 11.21
C GLN A 451 6.74 -29.08 11.29
N SER A 452 7.24 -29.33 12.49
CA SER A 452 8.60 -29.80 12.69
C SER A 452 8.60 -31.06 13.55
N ARG A 453 9.66 -31.87 13.43
CA ARG A 453 9.83 -33.09 14.25
C ARG A 453 10.01 -32.76 15.74
N GLN A 454 10.46 -31.55 16.06
CA GLN A 454 10.85 -31.14 17.41
C GLN A 454 9.72 -30.41 18.15
N SER A 455 9.06 -29.45 17.50
CA SER A 455 8.05 -28.60 18.12
C SER A 455 6.60 -29.00 17.78
N GLY A 456 6.43 -30.00 16.89
CA GLY A 456 5.14 -30.52 16.49
C GLY A 456 4.44 -29.64 15.46
N VAL A 457 3.11 -29.57 15.54
CA VAL A 457 2.28 -28.74 14.66
C VAL A 457 2.09 -27.35 15.28
N PHE A 458 2.29 -26.32 14.46
CA PHE A 458 2.03 -24.92 14.80
C PHE A 458 1.05 -24.33 13.78
N ARG A 459 -0.03 -23.75 14.29
CA ARG A 459 -1.06 -23.07 13.48
C ARG A 459 -1.20 -21.63 13.95
N VAL A 460 -0.91 -20.68 13.07
CA VAL A 460 -0.98 -19.25 13.44
C VAL A 460 -2.36 -18.85 13.97
N ALA A 461 -3.43 -19.44 13.43
CA ALA A 461 -4.79 -19.14 13.85
C ALA A 461 -5.04 -19.37 15.36
N SER A 462 -4.37 -20.34 15.99
CA SER A 462 -4.56 -20.68 17.42
C SER A 462 -3.32 -20.47 18.29
N ASP A 463 -2.13 -20.53 17.69
CA ASP A 463 -0.87 -20.75 18.42
C ASP A 463 0.06 -19.54 18.41
N PHE A 464 -0.30 -18.42 17.79
CA PHE A 464 0.60 -17.27 17.63
C PHE A 464 1.13 -16.76 18.98
N HIS A 465 0.28 -16.79 20.01
CA HIS A 465 0.65 -16.43 21.38
C HIS A 465 1.87 -17.21 21.91
N ARG A 466 2.02 -18.50 21.55
CA ARG A 466 3.17 -19.34 21.96
C ARG A 466 4.49 -18.83 21.38
N LEU A 467 4.45 -18.28 20.16
CA LEU A 467 5.62 -17.71 19.51
C LEU A 467 6.04 -16.42 20.21
N VAL A 468 5.08 -15.57 20.56
CA VAL A 468 5.33 -14.34 21.35
C VAL A 468 5.90 -14.69 22.72
N ASP A 469 5.33 -15.67 23.44
CA ASP A 469 5.85 -16.16 24.72
C ASP A 469 7.32 -16.60 24.63
N SER A 470 7.67 -17.29 23.55
CA SER A 470 9.02 -17.84 23.36
C SER A 470 10.04 -16.76 22.99
N ALA A 471 9.60 -15.71 22.30
CA ALA A 471 10.43 -14.61 21.85
C ALA A 471 10.63 -13.52 22.93
N LEU A 472 9.63 -13.29 23.77
CA LEU A 472 9.62 -12.18 24.73
C LEU A 472 10.83 -12.16 25.69
N PRO A 473 11.33 -13.30 26.22
CA PRO A 473 12.53 -13.31 27.06
C PRO A 473 13.81 -12.87 26.34
N LEU A 474 13.84 -12.92 25.01
CA LEU A 474 14.98 -12.49 24.19
C LEU A 474 14.92 -11.02 23.81
N LEU A 475 13.75 -10.38 23.96
CA LEU A 475 13.60 -8.97 23.62
C LEU A 475 14.24 -8.10 24.71
N ALA A 476 15.18 -7.25 24.33
CA ALA A 476 15.80 -6.28 25.22
C ALA A 476 14.75 -5.31 25.80
N PRO A 477 15.03 -4.68 26.96
CA PRO A 477 14.19 -3.59 27.48
C PRO A 477 14.04 -2.45 26.46
N GLY A 478 12.80 -2.02 26.24
CA GLY A 478 12.48 -0.99 25.24
C GLY A 478 12.62 -1.47 23.79
N GLY A 479 12.89 -2.76 23.57
CA GLY A 479 13.02 -3.37 22.25
C GLY A 479 11.71 -3.42 21.48
N VAL A 480 11.84 -3.61 20.17
CA VAL A 480 10.72 -3.61 19.21
C VAL A 480 10.43 -5.01 18.69
N MET A 481 9.16 -5.37 18.62
CA MET A 481 8.69 -6.62 18.03
C MET A 481 7.82 -6.32 16.81
N LEU A 482 8.12 -6.97 15.67
CA LEU A 482 7.17 -7.11 14.58
C LEU A 482 6.46 -8.46 14.74
N ALA A 483 5.13 -8.43 14.89
CA ALA A 483 4.28 -9.59 14.75
C ALA A 483 3.54 -9.52 13.42
N SER A 484 3.59 -10.60 12.64
CA SER A 484 3.00 -10.66 11.30
C SER A 484 2.30 -11.99 11.03
N THR A 485 1.22 -11.93 10.27
CA THR A 485 0.57 -13.13 9.73
C THR A 485 -0.18 -12.83 8.43
N ASN A 486 -0.13 -13.76 7.48
CA ASN A 486 -0.93 -13.77 6.26
C ASN A 486 -2.16 -14.70 6.36
N SER A 487 -2.54 -15.14 7.57
CA SER A 487 -3.70 -16.01 7.78
C SER A 487 -5.00 -15.25 7.53
N ALA A 488 -5.62 -15.48 6.37
CA ALA A 488 -6.88 -14.83 5.99
C ALA A 488 -8.03 -15.09 7.00
N SER A 489 -8.06 -16.28 7.63
CA SER A 489 -9.11 -16.67 8.58
C SER A 489 -9.00 -16.01 9.95
N LEU A 490 -7.81 -15.56 10.36
CA LEU A 490 -7.61 -14.93 11.67
C LEU A 490 -7.99 -13.46 11.60
N ARG A 491 -8.95 -13.00 12.43
CA ARG A 491 -9.35 -11.58 12.42
C ARG A 491 -8.29 -10.68 13.07
N PRO A 492 -8.20 -9.39 12.69
CA PRO A 492 -7.23 -8.46 13.28
C PRO A 492 -7.34 -8.32 14.81
N ASP A 493 -8.55 -8.28 15.36
CA ASP A 493 -8.80 -8.20 16.80
C ASP A 493 -8.26 -9.44 17.55
N GLU A 494 -8.54 -10.63 17.02
CA GLU A 494 -8.06 -11.90 17.58
C GLU A 494 -6.53 -12.01 17.50
N PHE A 495 -5.95 -11.58 16.38
CA PHE A 495 -4.50 -11.53 16.20
C PHE A 495 -3.82 -10.62 17.24
N LEU A 496 -4.35 -9.41 17.44
CA LEU A 496 -3.83 -8.49 18.45
C LEU A 496 -4.01 -9.03 19.87
N ALA A 497 -5.11 -9.72 20.17
CA ALA A 497 -5.32 -10.38 21.45
C ALA A 497 -4.28 -11.49 21.71
N GLN A 498 -3.95 -12.29 20.69
CA GLN A 498 -2.91 -13.32 20.79
C GLN A 498 -1.50 -12.73 21.05
N ILE A 499 -1.24 -11.49 20.65
CA ILE A 499 0.03 -10.80 20.93
C ILE A 499 0.03 -10.20 22.35
N ARG A 500 -1.07 -9.56 22.75
CA ARG A 500 -1.16 -8.85 24.03
C ARG A 500 -1.15 -9.78 25.24
N ALA A 501 -1.87 -10.91 25.18
CA ALA A 501 -2.00 -11.80 26.32
C ALA A 501 -0.65 -12.34 26.86
N PRO A 502 0.30 -12.81 26.03
CA PRO A 502 1.67 -13.12 26.47
C PRO A 502 2.41 -11.98 27.16
N ILE A 503 2.31 -10.76 26.62
CA ILE A 503 3.01 -9.58 27.12
C ILE A 503 2.47 -9.19 28.51
N GLU A 504 1.15 -9.18 28.65
CA GLU A 504 0.46 -8.91 29.92
C GLU A 504 0.79 -9.97 30.97
N ARG A 505 0.78 -11.26 30.60
CA ARG A 505 1.16 -12.36 31.51
C ARG A 505 2.60 -12.26 31.98
N ALA A 506 3.50 -11.80 31.11
CA ALA A 506 4.89 -11.52 31.46
C ALA A 506 5.07 -10.22 32.26
N ARG A 507 3.98 -9.49 32.55
CA ARG A 507 3.97 -8.20 33.27
C ARG A 507 4.83 -7.13 32.61
N ARG A 508 4.97 -7.18 31.28
CA ARG A 508 5.66 -6.15 30.49
C ARG A 508 4.63 -5.17 29.92
N LYS A 509 5.01 -3.91 29.77
CA LYS A 509 4.13 -2.86 29.23
C LYS A 509 4.38 -2.62 27.75
N ILE A 510 3.32 -2.46 26.98
CA ILE A 510 3.40 -1.98 25.58
C ILE A 510 3.51 -0.45 25.64
N LEU A 511 4.66 0.09 25.25
CA LEU A 511 4.93 1.53 25.21
C LEU A 511 4.33 2.17 23.96
N ARG A 512 4.42 1.48 22.82
CA ARG A 512 3.89 1.91 21.52
C ARG A 512 3.36 0.71 20.75
N SER A 513 2.33 0.94 19.94
CA SER A 513 1.72 -0.07 19.08
C SER A 513 1.31 0.58 17.77
N HIS A 514 1.67 -0.06 16.65
CA HIS A 514 1.31 0.41 15.32
C HIS A 514 0.87 -0.78 14.46
N TYR A 515 -0.43 -0.87 14.23
CA TYR A 515 -1.04 -1.90 13.39
C TYR A 515 -1.13 -1.40 11.94
N VAL A 516 -0.63 -2.20 11.02
CA VAL A 516 -0.70 -1.92 9.58
C VAL A 516 -1.11 -3.21 8.86
N PRO A 517 -2.14 -3.16 8.00
CA PRO A 517 -2.45 -4.29 7.14
C PRO A 517 -1.49 -4.31 5.93
N GLN A 518 -1.92 -4.90 4.83
CA GLN A 518 -1.20 -4.92 3.56
C GLN A 518 -0.95 -3.51 2.95
N PRO A 519 0.14 -3.34 2.17
CA PRO A 519 0.48 -2.10 1.48
C PRO A 519 -0.64 -1.57 0.56
N ILE A 520 -0.59 -0.29 0.22
CA ILE A 520 -1.66 0.38 -0.55
C ILE A 520 -1.82 -0.12 -2.00
N ASP A 521 -0.81 -0.78 -2.59
CA ASP A 521 -0.93 -1.50 -3.87
C ASP A 521 -1.57 -2.89 -3.72
N PHE A 522 -1.96 -3.28 -2.51
CA PHE A 522 -2.85 -4.41 -2.20
C PHE A 522 -4.19 -3.86 -1.66
N PRO A 523 -5.01 -3.20 -2.50
CA PRO A 523 -6.20 -2.49 -2.03
C PRO A 523 -7.19 -3.40 -1.30
N ILE A 524 -7.62 -2.98 -0.11
CA ILE A 524 -8.58 -3.71 0.72
C ILE A 524 -10.01 -3.29 0.37
N SER A 525 -10.91 -4.26 0.24
CA SER A 525 -12.33 -4.04 0.00
C SER A 525 -13.18 -5.07 0.75
N GLN A 526 -14.51 -4.90 0.74
CA GLN A 526 -15.42 -5.91 1.31
C GLN A 526 -15.33 -7.25 0.59
N SER A 527 -15.13 -7.25 -0.74
CA SER A 527 -15.00 -8.48 -1.53
C SER A 527 -13.60 -9.10 -1.43
N ARG A 528 -12.60 -8.31 -1.04
CA ARG A 528 -11.20 -8.71 -0.86
C ARG A 528 -10.67 -8.14 0.45
N PRO A 529 -11.06 -8.72 1.60
CA PRO A 529 -10.62 -8.26 2.91
C PRO A 529 -9.11 -8.46 3.06
N ALA A 530 -8.51 -7.71 3.98
CA ALA A 530 -7.08 -7.83 4.26
C ALA A 530 -6.73 -9.22 4.77
N TYR A 531 -5.78 -9.89 4.11
CA TYR A 531 -5.28 -11.18 4.58
C TYR A 531 -4.05 -11.01 5.47
N LEU A 532 -3.20 -10.02 5.17
CA LEU A 532 -2.02 -9.68 5.98
C LEU A 532 -2.42 -8.82 7.18
N LYS A 533 -1.92 -9.19 8.36
CA LYS A 533 -1.99 -8.41 9.59
C LYS A 533 -0.58 -8.24 10.13
N THR A 534 -0.14 -7.00 10.31
CA THR A 534 1.13 -6.72 10.97
C THR A 534 0.97 -5.73 12.11
N CYS A 535 1.72 -5.94 13.18
CA CYS A 535 1.74 -5.06 14.34
C CYS A 535 3.17 -4.87 14.80
N TRP A 536 3.61 -3.62 14.87
CA TRP A 536 4.86 -3.22 15.49
C TRP A 536 4.59 -2.81 16.93
N LEU A 537 5.34 -3.35 17.89
CA LEU A 537 5.18 -3.08 19.32
C LEU A 537 6.52 -2.70 19.94
N GLN A 538 6.57 -1.61 20.69
CA GLN A 538 7.67 -1.30 21.59
C GLN A 538 7.30 -1.78 22.99
N ILE A 539 8.15 -2.61 23.61
CA ILE A 539 7.81 -3.30 24.86
C ILE A 539 8.85 -2.91 25.94
N GLU A 540 8.36 -2.42 27.07
CA GLU A 540 9.15 -2.10 28.25
C GLU A 540 9.85 -3.34 28.82
N GLY A 541 10.99 -3.17 29.49
CA GLY A 541 11.83 -4.25 30.07
C GLY A 541 11.10 -5.27 30.91
#